data_AF-A0A4V1ZZF1-F1
#
_entry.id   AF-A0A4V1ZZF1-F1
#
_cell.length_a   1.000
_cell.length_b   1.000
_cell.length_c   1.000
_cell.angle_alpha   90.00
_cell.angle_beta   90.00
_cell.angle_gamma   90.00
#
_symmetry.space_group_name_H-M   'P 1'
#
loop_
_entity.id
_entity.type
_entity.pdbx_description
1 polymer ?
#
loop_
_entity_poly.entity_id
_entity_poly.type
_entity_poly.pdbx_seq_one_letter_code
_entity_poly.pdbx_strand_id
1 'polypeptide(L)'
;TLRYAIPDSLDGKGLDATLGVYVEGERIAEVPLTSRYGWFYGRYPFSNDPSQGNGHHFFDHARLKLPHTVPAGATVRLMLGAQDRADWVAIDLADFELVDPPLAMPAGALSLAAFDVDPRGERESGTGVRAAIAAAQASQRPLWIPPGTYRVDGHLAVDRVTILGAGMWHSVLRGHGLGLYGKNTPHASAAVVLQDFAVLGEVTERKDHLPLSGIGGAMGGGSRIERLWLQHHKVGLWFDGPMQGIRITGLRIFDMTADGLNFHRGVSDAVIENSFLRGTGDDALAAWSGEQSNRNIAFRNNTVIAPVLANGIAIYGGRDMEVRGNIVADTLTQGGGIHLGNRFKAVPLAGRFAVADNLLLRSGSFDPNWRHGIGALWFYALDAPIAAAIDVA
;
A
#
# COMPACT_ATOMS: atom_id res chain seq x y z
N THR A 1 -2.00 4.51 15.23
CA THR A 1 -2.78 4.70 13.99
C THR A 1 -4.23 4.47 14.29
N LEU A 2 -5.13 5.29 13.77
CA LEU A 2 -6.57 5.22 14.00
C LEU A 2 -7.27 4.92 12.68
N ARG A 3 -8.09 3.86 12.61
CA ARG A 3 -9.00 3.63 11.48
C ARG A 3 -10.34 4.26 11.81
N TYR A 4 -10.80 5.15 10.94
CA TYR A 4 -11.98 5.97 11.21
C TYR A 4 -12.78 6.26 9.94
N ALA A 5 -14.00 6.75 10.11
CA ALA A 5 -14.76 7.43 9.08
C ALA A 5 -15.42 8.68 9.66
N ILE A 6 -15.59 9.71 8.83
CA ILE A 6 -16.40 10.92 9.10
C ILE A 6 -17.33 11.15 7.91
N PRO A 7 -18.36 12.02 8.00
CA PRO A 7 -19.20 12.35 6.85
C PRO A 7 -18.39 12.88 5.67
N ASP A 8 -18.87 12.62 4.46
CA ASP A 8 -18.33 13.25 3.26
C ASP A 8 -18.96 14.63 3.00
N SER A 9 -18.30 15.44 2.16
CA SER A 9 -18.87 16.70 1.68
C SER A 9 -19.89 16.44 0.58
N LEU A 10 -20.87 17.34 0.42
CA LEU A 10 -21.89 17.23 -0.63
C LEU A 10 -21.32 17.20 -2.05
N ASP A 11 -20.12 17.75 -2.24
CA ASP A 11 -19.40 17.79 -3.52
C ASP A 11 -18.29 16.74 -3.64
N GLY A 12 -18.14 15.84 -2.66
CA GLY A 12 -17.20 14.71 -2.71
C GLY A 12 -15.72 15.08 -2.61
N LYS A 13 -15.41 16.30 -2.20
CA LYS A 13 -14.02 16.77 -1.97
C LYS A 13 -13.52 16.47 -0.54
N GLY A 14 -14.42 15.99 0.30
CA GLY A 14 -14.16 15.66 1.67
C GLY A 14 -14.30 16.84 2.64
N LEU A 15 -14.37 16.49 3.92
CA LEU A 15 -14.38 17.38 5.06
C LEU A 15 -13.11 17.14 5.88
N ASP A 16 -12.68 18.16 6.62
CA ASP A 16 -11.62 18.04 7.62
C ASP A 16 -12.23 18.16 9.02
N ALA A 17 -11.73 17.35 9.95
CA ALA A 17 -12.17 17.28 11.33
C ALA A 17 -10.98 17.01 12.27
N THR A 18 -11.23 17.09 13.58
CA THR A 18 -10.25 16.71 14.60
C THR A 18 -10.89 15.79 15.62
N LEU A 19 -10.08 14.95 16.26
CA LEU A 19 -10.51 14.06 17.33
C LEU A 19 -9.53 14.15 18.50
N GLY A 20 -10.02 14.59 19.66
CA GLY A 20 -9.22 14.68 20.87
C GLY A 20 -8.72 13.31 21.36
N VAL A 21 -7.43 13.27 21.75
CA VAL A 21 -6.78 12.12 22.37
C VAL A 21 -6.53 12.41 23.85
N TYR A 22 -7.06 11.53 24.70
CA TYR A 22 -6.94 11.64 26.14
C TYR A 22 -6.24 10.42 26.71
N VAL A 23 -5.33 10.61 27.66
CA VAL A 23 -4.66 9.55 28.42
C VAL A 23 -4.94 9.80 29.90
N GLU A 24 -5.49 8.79 30.59
CA GLU A 24 -5.90 8.92 31.99
C GLU A 24 -6.81 10.15 32.26
N GLY A 25 -7.63 10.52 31.27
CA GLY A 25 -8.56 11.65 31.35
C GLY A 25 -7.99 13.00 30.93
N GLU A 26 -6.67 13.16 30.80
CA GLU A 26 -6.02 14.40 30.34
C GLU A 26 -5.91 14.44 28.81
N ARG A 27 -6.26 15.56 28.17
CA ARG A 27 -6.10 15.75 26.71
C ARG A 27 -4.63 15.98 26.40
N ILE A 28 -4.01 15.05 25.67
CA ILE A 28 -2.57 15.13 25.35
C ILE A 28 -2.30 15.51 23.89
N ALA A 29 -3.27 15.30 23.00
CA ALA A 29 -3.13 15.56 21.57
C ALA A 29 -4.48 15.61 20.86
N GLU A 30 -4.45 15.85 19.56
CA GLU A 30 -5.58 15.75 18.64
C GLU A 30 -5.13 15.09 17.34
N VAL A 31 -5.96 14.18 16.83
CA VAL A 31 -5.73 13.52 15.54
C VAL A 31 -6.44 14.34 14.45
N PRO A 32 -5.72 14.82 13.41
CA PRO A 32 -6.38 15.37 12.24
C PRO A 32 -7.07 14.25 11.47
N LEU A 33 -8.33 14.46 11.13
CA LEU A 33 -9.18 13.54 10.37
C LEU A 33 -9.60 14.23 9.06
N THR A 34 -9.81 13.44 8.01
CA THR A 34 -10.35 13.90 6.74
C THR A 34 -11.18 12.82 6.07
N SER A 35 -12.21 13.18 5.29
CA SER A 35 -12.90 12.22 4.42
C SER A 35 -12.39 12.22 2.99
N ARG A 36 -11.39 13.05 2.66
CA ARG A 36 -10.87 13.24 1.28
C ARG A 36 -10.44 11.94 0.59
N TYR A 37 -9.96 10.96 1.35
CA TYR A 37 -9.42 9.70 0.82
C TYR A 37 -10.33 8.49 1.09
N GLY A 38 -11.45 8.71 1.78
CA GLY A 38 -12.54 7.74 1.88
C GLY A 38 -13.66 8.08 0.91
N TRP A 39 -14.81 7.42 1.07
CA TRP A 39 -16.06 7.71 0.36
C TRP A 39 -15.96 7.70 -1.17
N PHE A 40 -16.08 6.50 -1.73
CA PHE A 40 -16.20 6.32 -3.17
C PHE A 40 -17.64 6.04 -3.56
N TYR A 41 -17.98 6.32 -4.81
CA TYR A 41 -19.33 6.29 -5.34
C TYR A 41 -19.37 5.65 -6.72
N GLY A 42 -20.58 5.26 -7.11
CA GLY A 42 -20.89 4.75 -8.44
C GLY A 42 -20.45 3.31 -8.67
N ARG A 43 -20.32 2.96 -9.94
CA ARG A 43 -19.81 1.66 -10.40
C ARG A 43 -18.34 1.81 -10.76
N TYR A 44 -17.63 0.68 -10.81
CA TYR A 44 -16.27 0.63 -11.31
C TYR A 44 -16.14 1.31 -12.70
N PRO A 45 -15.09 2.12 -12.95
CA PRO A 45 -14.07 2.55 -12.00
C PRO A 45 -14.59 3.61 -11.02
N PHE A 46 -14.15 3.53 -9.76
CA PHE A 46 -14.74 4.29 -8.66
C PHE A 46 -14.42 5.79 -8.71
N SER A 47 -15.45 6.61 -8.51
CA SER A 47 -15.41 8.07 -8.46
C SER A 47 -15.57 8.57 -7.03
N ASN A 48 -15.18 9.81 -6.76
CA ASN A 48 -15.52 10.54 -5.54
C ASN A 48 -16.73 11.48 -5.71
N ASP A 49 -17.61 11.25 -6.69
CA ASP A 49 -18.81 12.07 -6.94
C ASP A 49 -20.06 11.47 -6.26
N PRO A 50 -20.60 12.09 -5.19
CA PRO A 50 -21.75 11.56 -4.46
C PRO A 50 -23.02 11.42 -5.31
N SER A 51 -23.14 12.19 -6.41
CA SER A 51 -24.31 12.12 -7.29
C SER A 51 -24.44 10.77 -8.01
N GLN A 52 -23.38 9.98 -8.04
CA GLN A 52 -23.38 8.63 -8.61
C GLN A 52 -23.97 7.55 -7.69
N GLY A 53 -24.25 7.89 -6.41
CA GLY A 53 -24.82 6.97 -5.41
C GLY A 53 -23.88 5.81 -5.04
N ASN A 54 -24.41 4.76 -4.38
CA ASN A 54 -23.65 3.56 -3.97
C ASN A 54 -22.34 3.88 -3.22
N GLY A 55 -22.42 4.65 -2.13
CA GLY A 55 -21.28 4.95 -1.28
C GLY A 55 -20.57 3.67 -0.79
N HIS A 56 -19.24 3.69 -0.79
CA HIS A 56 -18.35 2.62 -0.32
C HIS A 56 -16.96 3.20 0.03
N HIS A 57 -15.95 2.38 0.35
CA HIS A 57 -14.60 2.83 0.82
C HIS A 57 -14.66 3.86 1.97
N PHE A 58 -15.55 3.65 2.96
CA PHE A 58 -15.86 4.69 3.95
C PHE A 58 -14.72 5.03 4.93
N PHE A 59 -13.81 4.09 5.18
CA PHE A 59 -12.81 4.22 6.23
C PHE A 59 -11.45 4.64 5.68
N ASP A 60 -10.75 5.44 6.47
CA ASP A 60 -9.39 5.92 6.24
C ASP A 60 -8.53 5.71 7.50
N HIS A 61 -7.20 5.85 7.38
CA HIS A 61 -6.27 5.80 8.51
C HIS A 61 -5.56 7.11 8.78
N ALA A 62 -5.70 7.61 10.00
CA ALA A 62 -4.89 8.72 10.51
C ALA A 62 -3.77 8.19 11.40
N ARG A 63 -2.59 8.82 11.32
CA ARG A 63 -1.46 8.51 12.22
C ARG A 63 -1.00 9.77 12.96
N LEU A 64 -0.74 9.59 14.25
CA LEU A 64 -0.31 10.64 15.15
C LEU A 64 0.78 10.08 16.06
N LYS A 65 1.90 10.80 16.17
CA LYS A 65 2.92 10.53 17.19
C LYS A 65 2.52 11.27 18.46
N LEU A 66 2.36 10.54 19.56
CA LEU A 66 2.03 11.13 20.86
C LEU A 66 3.23 11.90 21.44
N PRO A 67 3.00 12.94 22.27
CA PRO A 67 4.07 13.73 22.87
C PRO A 67 4.96 12.94 23.83
N HIS A 68 4.45 11.84 24.41
CA HIS A 68 5.19 10.94 25.28
C HIS A 68 4.71 9.50 25.08
N THR A 69 5.53 8.54 25.53
CA THR A 69 5.17 7.11 25.49
C THR A 69 4.09 6.82 26.53
N VAL A 70 3.01 6.17 26.09
CA VAL A 70 1.92 5.74 26.97
C VAL A 70 2.22 4.33 27.48
N PRO A 71 2.24 4.10 28.81
CA PRO A 71 2.58 2.78 29.37
C PRO A 71 1.43 1.77 29.17
N ALA A 72 1.78 0.48 29.16
CA ALA A 72 0.78 -0.58 29.16
C ALA A 72 -0.14 -0.49 30.38
N GLY A 73 -1.44 -0.71 30.18
CA GLY A 73 -2.47 -0.57 31.21
C GLY A 73 -3.09 0.83 31.31
N ALA A 74 -2.49 1.85 30.68
CA ALA A 74 -3.10 3.16 30.61
C ALA A 74 -4.34 3.17 29.71
N THR A 75 -5.34 3.98 30.08
CA THR A 75 -6.56 4.17 29.30
C THR A 75 -6.38 5.31 28.30
N VAL A 76 -6.44 4.97 27.01
CA VAL A 76 -6.51 5.94 25.92
C VAL A 76 -7.95 6.11 25.49
N ARG A 77 -8.45 7.34 25.52
CA ARG A 77 -9.81 7.69 25.11
C ARG A 77 -9.77 8.65 23.93
N LEU A 78 -10.51 8.29 22.88
CA LEU A 78 -10.71 9.09 21.68
C LEU A 78 -12.12 9.65 21.72
N MET A 79 -12.28 10.98 21.66
CA MET A 79 -13.60 11.61 21.64
C MET A 79 -13.59 12.94 20.90
N LEU A 80 -14.77 13.31 20.38
CA LEU A 80 -15.03 14.68 19.98
C LEU A 80 -15.08 15.57 21.24
N GLY A 81 -14.15 16.52 21.34
CA GLY A 81 -14.19 17.62 22.29
C GLY A 81 -15.01 18.81 21.76
N ALA A 82 -15.26 19.81 22.60
CA ALA A 82 -16.03 21.00 22.22
C ALA A 82 -15.43 21.81 21.05
N GLN A 83 -14.13 21.66 20.83
CA GLN A 83 -13.38 22.30 19.74
C GLN A 83 -13.42 21.48 18.44
N ASP A 84 -13.79 20.20 18.52
CA ASP A 84 -13.79 19.31 17.37
C ASP A 84 -15.04 19.56 16.49
N ARG A 85 -14.94 19.23 15.20
CA ARG A 85 -15.96 19.52 14.18
C ARG A 85 -16.17 18.30 13.27
N ALA A 86 -17.16 17.48 13.56
CA ALA A 86 -17.75 16.49 12.65
C ALA A 86 -19.14 16.11 13.18
N ASP A 87 -20.10 15.83 12.29
CA ASP A 87 -21.44 15.39 12.71
C ASP A 87 -21.39 14.03 13.42
N TRP A 88 -20.49 13.16 12.97
CA TRP A 88 -20.17 11.90 13.61
C TRP A 88 -18.73 11.47 13.30
N VAL A 89 -18.19 10.61 14.15
CA VAL A 89 -16.93 9.90 13.89
C VAL A 89 -17.16 8.43 14.19
N ALA A 90 -17.00 7.58 13.19
CA ALA A 90 -16.97 6.13 13.38
C ALA A 90 -15.52 5.75 13.68
N ILE A 91 -15.27 5.20 14.87
CA ILE A 91 -13.97 4.65 15.25
C ILE A 91 -14.06 3.14 15.12
N ASP A 92 -13.26 2.54 14.24
CA ASP A 92 -13.20 1.09 14.10
C ASP A 92 -12.17 0.48 15.07
N LEU A 93 -10.92 0.91 14.94
CA LEU A 93 -9.82 0.40 15.75
C LEU A 93 -8.71 1.43 15.92
N ALA A 94 -7.84 1.19 16.89
CA ALA A 94 -6.59 1.91 17.09
C ALA A 94 -5.42 0.94 17.25
N ASP A 95 -4.41 1.08 16.40
CA ASP A 95 -3.13 0.37 16.51
C ASP A 95 -2.14 1.22 17.32
N PHE A 96 -1.58 0.66 18.39
CA PHE A 96 -0.57 1.31 19.24
C PHE A 96 0.82 0.75 18.96
N GLU A 97 1.81 1.62 18.86
CA GLU A 97 3.18 1.27 18.50
C GLU A 97 4.18 2.11 19.30
N LEU A 98 5.29 1.48 19.71
CA LEU A 98 6.47 2.19 20.17
C LEU A 98 7.29 2.62 18.96
N VAL A 99 7.40 3.93 18.75
CA VAL A 99 8.16 4.52 17.64
C VAL A 99 9.58 4.79 18.11
N ASP A 100 10.54 4.10 17.52
CA ASP A 100 11.97 4.32 17.79
C ASP A 100 12.41 5.76 17.49
N PRO A 101 13.49 6.26 18.13
CA PRO A 101 14.16 7.48 17.70
C PRO A 101 14.54 7.44 16.21
N PRO A 102 14.67 8.60 15.53
CA PRO A 102 15.06 8.62 14.13
C PRO A 102 16.42 7.95 13.94
N LEU A 103 16.54 7.12 12.91
CA LEU A 103 17.82 6.48 12.54
C LEU A 103 18.86 7.56 12.19
N ALA A 104 20.14 7.26 12.44
CA ALA A 104 21.24 8.15 12.09
C ALA A 104 21.65 7.97 10.62
N MET A 105 22.09 9.05 9.99
CA MET A 105 22.63 9.01 8.63
C MET A 105 23.84 8.06 8.56
N PRO A 106 23.84 7.06 7.67
CA PRO A 106 24.99 6.17 7.50
C PRO A 106 26.23 6.93 7.01
N ALA A 107 27.41 6.47 7.45
CA ALA A 107 28.68 7.01 6.97
C ALA A 107 28.78 6.90 5.44
N GLY A 108 29.23 7.96 4.79
CA GLY A 108 29.35 8.01 3.33
C GLY A 108 28.05 8.24 2.57
N ALA A 109 26.89 8.39 3.22
CA ALA A 109 25.65 8.80 2.54
C ALA A 109 25.71 10.28 2.10
N LEU A 110 24.92 10.65 1.10
CA LEU A 110 24.59 12.02 0.74
C LEU A 110 23.30 12.42 1.47
N SER A 111 23.30 13.53 2.19
CA SER A 111 22.07 14.02 2.83
C SER A 111 21.21 14.79 1.84
N LEU A 112 19.91 14.49 1.79
CA LEU A 112 18.94 15.27 1.03
C LEU A 112 18.92 16.75 1.44
N ALA A 113 19.22 17.05 2.70
CA ALA A 113 19.30 18.44 3.21
C ALA A 113 20.43 19.27 2.58
N ALA A 114 21.36 18.64 1.83
CA ALA A 114 22.38 19.36 1.07
C ALA A 114 21.86 19.89 -0.29
N PHE A 115 20.60 19.58 -0.64
CA PHE A 115 19.93 20.00 -1.87
C PHE A 115 18.84 21.03 -1.57
N ASP A 116 18.33 21.71 -2.61
CA ASP A 116 17.23 22.67 -2.44
C ASP A 116 15.90 21.95 -2.19
N VAL A 117 15.62 21.70 -0.91
CA VAL A 117 14.41 21.03 -0.43
C VAL A 117 13.84 21.77 0.77
N ASP A 118 12.58 21.49 1.07
CA ASP A 118 11.90 21.97 2.27
C ASP A 118 11.46 20.78 3.15
N PRO A 119 12.07 20.59 4.34
CA PRO A 119 11.73 19.51 5.26
C PRO A 119 10.41 19.73 6.02
N ARG A 120 9.73 20.88 5.83
CA ARG A 120 8.38 21.12 6.35
C ARG A 120 7.29 20.72 5.37
N GLY A 121 7.63 20.57 4.10
CA GLY A 121 6.71 20.15 3.05
C GLY A 121 5.69 21.24 2.71
N GLU A 122 6.04 22.51 2.92
CA GLU A 122 5.27 23.68 2.52
C GLU A 122 5.60 24.03 1.05
N ARG A 123 6.89 23.96 0.68
CA ARG A 123 7.38 24.16 -0.69
C ARG A 123 7.57 22.81 -1.41
N GLU A 124 7.25 22.80 -2.71
CA GLU A 124 7.54 21.64 -3.59
C GLU A 124 9.06 21.47 -3.70
N SER A 125 9.54 20.25 -3.49
CA SER A 125 10.96 19.88 -3.36
C SER A 125 11.41 18.92 -4.44
N GLY A 126 10.59 18.62 -5.44
CA GLY A 126 10.82 17.57 -6.43
C GLY A 126 12.05 17.81 -7.29
N THR A 127 12.37 19.07 -7.64
CA THR A 127 13.62 19.40 -8.34
C THR A 127 14.84 19.04 -7.49
N GLY A 128 14.85 19.41 -6.21
CA GLY A 128 15.95 19.09 -5.28
C GLY A 128 16.08 17.60 -5.02
N VAL A 129 14.96 16.89 -4.84
CA VAL A 129 14.94 15.43 -4.66
C VAL A 129 15.45 14.71 -5.90
N ARG A 130 15.02 15.10 -7.10
CA ARG A 130 15.53 14.53 -8.36
C ARG A 130 17.04 14.75 -8.54
N ALA A 131 17.53 15.95 -8.20
CA ALA A 131 18.97 16.25 -8.20
C ALA A 131 19.74 15.38 -7.19
N ALA A 132 19.18 15.15 -6.01
CA ALA A 132 19.78 14.32 -4.97
C ALA A 132 19.88 12.85 -5.39
N ILE A 133 18.82 12.30 -6.00
CA ILE A 133 18.82 10.94 -6.56
C ILE A 133 19.87 10.81 -7.65
N ALA A 134 19.95 11.77 -8.58
CA ALA A 134 20.94 11.76 -9.64
C ALA A 134 22.38 11.81 -9.10
N ALA A 135 22.65 12.64 -8.08
CA ALA A 135 23.96 12.71 -7.43
C ALA A 135 24.32 11.42 -6.69
N ALA A 136 23.36 10.81 -5.99
CA ALA A 136 23.55 9.52 -5.32
C ALA A 136 23.85 8.41 -6.31
N GLN A 137 23.12 8.35 -7.42
CA GLN A 137 23.36 7.41 -8.51
C GLN A 137 24.75 7.59 -9.14
N ALA A 138 25.13 8.82 -9.48
CA ALA A 138 26.41 9.12 -10.13
C ALA A 138 27.62 8.85 -9.23
N SER A 139 27.48 9.12 -7.92
CA SER A 139 28.55 8.89 -6.93
C SER A 139 28.54 7.48 -6.35
N GLN A 140 27.51 6.66 -6.66
CA GLN A 140 27.27 5.35 -6.05
C GLN A 140 27.22 5.39 -4.51
N ARG A 141 26.75 6.51 -3.95
CA ARG A 141 26.58 6.71 -2.51
C ARG A 141 25.10 6.62 -2.16
N PRO A 142 24.72 6.07 -0.99
CA PRO A 142 23.33 6.13 -0.53
C PRO A 142 22.83 7.57 -0.43
N LEU A 143 21.60 7.82 -0.84
CA LEU A 143 20.85 9.03 -0.52
C LEU A 143 20.18 8.82 0.84
N TRP A 144 20.46 9.72 1.78
CA TRP A 144 19.81 9.77 3.08
C TRP A 144 18.73 10.85 3.09
N ILE A 145 17.51 10.50 3.49
CA ILE A 145 16.40 11.40 3.75
C ILE A 145 16.38 11.66 5.26
N PRO A 146 16.75 12.85 5.74
CA PRO A 146 16.64 13.18 7.16
C PRO A 146 15.19 13.17 7.66
N PRO A 147 14.97 13.26 8.99
CA PRO A 147 13.64 13.54 9.52
C PRO A 147 13.06 14.82 8.92
N GLY A 148 11.81 14.74 8.44
CA GLY A 148 11.13 15.80 7.75
C GLY A 148 10.00 15.29 6.87
N THR A 149 9.12 16.21 6.47
CA THR A 149 8.12 15.98 5.43
C THR A 149 8.53 16.78 4.21
N TYR A 150 8.67 16.13 3.07
CA TYR A 150 9.09 16.75 1.82
C TYR A 150 7.96 16.62 0.81
N ARG A 151 7.42 17.76 0.33
CA ARG A 151 6.42 17.73 -0.73
C ARG A 151 7.10 17.47 -2.07
N VAL A 152 6.70 16.43 -2.77
CA VAL A 152 7.22 16.03 -4.08
C VAL A 152 6.06 15.64 -4.95
N ASP A 153 5.88 16.35 -6.06
CA ASP A 153 4.85 16.04 -7.04
C ASP A 153 5.43 15.26 -8.23
N GLY A 154 4.63 14.32 -8.74
CA GLY A 154 4.98 13.45 -9.84
C GLY A 154 6.04 12.39 -9.50
N HIS A 155 6.53 11.71 -10.54
CA HIS A 155 7.40 10.55 -10.35
C HIS A 155 8.86 10.92 -10.08
N LEU A 156 9.51 10.07 -9.30
CA LEU A 156 10.94 10.01 -9.08
C LEU A 156 11.49 8.76 -9.76
N ALA A 157 12.35 8.93 -10.77
CA ALA A 157 13.00 7.80 -11.43
C ALA A 157 14.09 7.19 -10.54
N VAL A 158 14.11 5.86 -10.41
CA VAL A 158 15.10 5.12 -9.61
C VAL A 158 15.75 4.00 -10.41
N ASP A 159 17.07 3.95 -10.38
CA ASP A 159 17.89 2.88 -10.97
C ASP A 159 19.27 2.90 -10.33
N ARG A 160 19.77 1.75 -9.87
CA ARG A 160 21.09 1.61 -9.23
C ARG A 160 21.35 2.65 -8.16
N VAL A 161 20.36 2.86 -7.28
CA VAL A 161 20.41 3.86 -6.23
C VAL A 161 19.87 3.26 -4.93
N THR A 162 20.51 3.62 -3.82
CA THR A 162 20.05 3.31 -2.47
C THR A 162 19.50 4.58 -1.84
N ILE A 163 18.25 4.56 -1.38
CA ILE A 163 17.56 5.66 -0.71
C ILE A 163 17.12 5.17 0.67
N LEU A 164 17.63 5.81 1.71
CA LEU A 164 17.46 5.44 3.11
C LEU A 164 16.79 6.60 3.84
N GLY A 165 15.78 6.34 4.65
CA GLY A 165 15.17 7.33 5.54
C GLY A 165 15.50 7.09 7.01
N ALA A 166 15.09 8.05 7.84
CA ALA A 166 15.24 8.00 9.29
C ALA A 166 14.20 7.14 10.01
N GLY A 167 13.40 6.36 9.27
CA GLY A 167 12.25 5.59 9.75
C GLY A 167 10.93 6.13 9.18
N MET A 168 9.95 5.25 8.98
CA MET A 168 8.66 5.56 8.34
C MET A 168 7.79 6.61 9.06
N TRP A 169 8.10 6.88 10.34
CA TRP A 169 7.47 7.94 11.15
C TRP A 169 8.22 9.28 11.10
N HIS A 170 9.45 9.28 10.58
CA HIS A 170 10.36 10.44 10.66
C HIS A 170 10.64 11.05 9.29
N SER A 171 10.85 10.23 8.27
CA SER A 171 11.13 10.68 6.89
C SER A 171 9.93 10.43 5.99
N VAL A 172 9.33 11.50 5.47
CA VAL A 172 8.09 11.44 4.70
C VAL A 172 8.25 12.15 3.38
N LEU A 173 8.02 11.44 2.27
CA LEU A 173 7.76 12.03 0.97
C LEU A 173 6.24 12.06 0.77
N ARG A 174 5.68 13.20 0.36
CA ARG A 174 4.24 13.31 0.06
C ARG A 174 3.96 14.17 -1.16
N GLY A 175 2.86 13.95 -1.87
CA GLY A 175 2.42 14.91 -2.89
C GLY A 175 1.54 14.31 -3.99
N HIS A 176 1.12 15.17 -4.91
CA HIS A 176 0.22 14.82 -6.00
C HIS A 176 0.96 13.96 -7.03
N GLY A 177 0.45 12.76 -7.28
CA GLY A 177 1.04 11.83 -8.23
C GLY A 177 2.47 11.41 -7.87
N LEU A 178 2.85 11.51 -6.59
CA LEU A 178 4.12 11.01 -6.11
C LEU A 178 4.23 9.50 -6.34
N GLY A 179 5.38 9.08 -6.87
CA GLY A 179 5.75 7.67 -6.88
C GLY A 179 7.21 7.47 -7.25
N LEU A 180 7.82 6.39 -6.77
CA LEU A 180 9.19 6.00 -7.12
C LEU A 180 9.16 4.90 -8.19
N TYR A 181 9.60 5.25 -9.39
CA TYR A 181 9.44 4.42 -10.58
C TYR A 181 10.77 3.90 -11.11
N GLY A 182 10.83 2.58 -11.30
CA GLY A 182 11.83 1.94 -12.14
C GLY A 182 11.61 2.25 -13.62
N LYS A 183 12.55 1.80 -14.46
CA LYS A 183 12.46 1.93 -15.92
C LYS A 183 11.33 1.08 -16.51
N ASN A 184 11.03 1.33 -17.78
CA ASN A 184 10.10 0.51 -18.54
C ASN A 184 10.75 -0.80 -19.01
N THR A 185 9.92 -1.82 -19.18
CA THR A 185 10.30 -3.11 -19.76
C THR A 185 10.63 -2.99 -21.24
N PRO A 186 11.55 -3.81 -21.79
CA PRO A 186 12.27 -4.91 -21.15
C PRO A 186 13.54 -4.47 -20.39
N HIS A 187 13.80 -3.17 -20.26
CA HIS A 187 15.02 -2.63 -19.64
C HIS A 187 14.80 -2.22 -18.18
N ALA A 188 14.43 -3.19 -17.34
CA ALA A 188 14.15 -2.96 -15.92
C ALA A 188 15.31 -2.25 -15.20
N SER A 189 14.98 -1.41 -14.23
CA SER A 189 15.95 -0.90 -13.27
C SER A 189 16.57 -2.05 -12.46
N ALA A 190 17.78 -1.84 -11.95
CA ALA A 190 18.49 -2.83 -11.15
C ALA A 190 19.07 -2.22 -9.87
N ALA A 191 19.33 -3.04 -8.86
CA ALA A 191 19.98 -2.64 -7.60
C ALA A 191 19.38 -1.37 -6.97
N VAL A 192 18.06 -1.23 -7.02
CA VAL A 192 17.33 -0.17 -6.31
C VAL A 192 17.09 -0.62 -4.87
N VAL A 193 17.44 0.20 -3.89
CA VAL A 193 17.13 -0.06 -2.48
C VAL A 193 16.33 1.12 -1.94
N LEU A 194 15.08 0.90 -1.53
CA LEU A 194 14.23 1.89 -0.90
C LEU A 194 13.89 1.42 0.51
N GLN A 195 14.27 2.20 1.51
CA GLN A 195 14.27 1.70 2.88
C GLN A 195 13.99 2.78 3.94
N ASP A 196 13.12 2.46 4.92
CA ASP A 196 12.91 3.22 6.16
C ASP A 196 12.32 4.65 5.97
N PHE A 197 11.34 4.86 5.09
CA PHE A 197 10.61 6.13 4.94
C PHE A 197 9.14 5.93 4.54
N ALA A 198 8.35 6.99 4.59
CA ALA A 198 6.96 7.01 4.10
C ALA A 198 6.85 7.65 2.72
N VAL A 199 5.95 7.11 1.90
CA VAL A 199 5.51 7.69 0.62
C VAL A 199 3.99 7.85 0.71
N LEU A 200 3.52 9.08 0.71
CA LEU A 200 2.10 9.40 0.88
C LEU A 200 1.57 10.10 -0.38
N GLY A 201 0.61 9.47 -1.03
CA GLY A 201 -0.03 10.02 -2.22
C GLY A 201 -1.17 10.96 -1.83
N GLU A 202 -1.86 11.47 -2.86
CA GLU A 202 -3.05 12.29 -2.70
C GLU A 202 -4.15 11.85 -3.68
N VAL A 203 -4.25 10.53 -3.92
CA VAL A 203 -5.23 9.93 -4.83
C VAL A 203 -6.58 9.78 -4.14
N THR A 204 -7.63 10.36 -4.72
CA THR A 204 -8.98 10.40 -4.14
C THR A 204 -10.02 9.66 -4.97
N GLU A 205 -9.62 9.02 -6.07
CA GLU A 205 -10.50 8.27 -6.95
C GLU A 205 -9.69 7.18 -7.70
N ARG A 206 -10.38 6.22 -8.32
CA ARG A 206 -9.71 5.19 -9.13
C ARG A 206 -9.77 5.54 -10.60
N LYS A 207 -8.62 5.93 -11.15
CA LYS A 207 -8.42 6.15 -12.61
C LYS A 207 -7.38 5.18 -13.14
N ASP A 208 -7.82 4.04 -13.66
CA ASP A 208 -6.93 2.93 -14.03
C ASP A 208 -5.83 3.31 -15.03
N HIS A 209 -6.14 4.19 -16.00
CA HIS A 209 -5.21 4.63 -17.03
C HIS A 209 -4.09 5.54 -16.51
N LEU A 210 -4.18 6.05 -15.29
CA LEU A 210 -3.16 6.90 -14.70
C LEU A 210 -2.13 6.07 -13.91
N PRO A 211 -0.82 6.32 -14.09
CA PRO A 211 0.23 5.62 -13.37
C PRO A 211 0.43 6.24 -11.98
N LEU A 212 -0.51 6.04 -11.06
CA LEU A 212 -0.49 6.67 -9.72
C LEU A 212 -0.12 5.67 -8.63
N SER A 213 0.93 4.88 -8.84
CA SER A 213 1.42 3.91 -7.87
C SER A 213 2.49 4.52 -6.97
N GLY A 214 2.54 4.13 -5.70
CA GLY A 214 3.58 4.60 -4.78
C GLY A 214 4.97 4.13 -5.20
N ILE A 215 5.05 2.87 -5.63
CA ILE A 215 6.23 2.26 -6.24
C ILE A 215 5.81 1.64 -7.57
N GLY A 216 6.54 1.88 -8.65
CA GLY A 216 6.08 1.47 -9.98
C GLY A 216 7.17 1.14 -10.99
N GLY A 217 6.75 0.69 -12.17
CA GLY A 217 7.63 0.35 -13.29
C GLY A 217 8.29 -1.01 -13.14
N ALA A 218 9.46 -1.20 -13.76
CA ALA A 218 10.19 -2.46 -13.69
C ALA A 218 11.46 -2.31 -12.84
N MET A 219 11.57 -3.12 -11.77
CA MET A 219 12.70 -3.12 -10.84
C MET A 219 13.17 -4.54 -10.51
N GLY A 220 14.13 -5.05 -11.27
CA GLY A 220 14.74 -6.36 -11.05
C GLY A 220 16.14 -6.28 -10.46
N GLY A 221 16.95 -7.32 -10.69
CA GLY A 221 18.40 -7.26 -10.50
C GLY A 221 18.82 -7.02 -9.05
N GLY A 222 18.17 -7.68 -8.10
CA GLY A 222 18.47 -7.57 -6.67
C GLY A 222 17.92 -6.32 -5.99
N SER A 223 16.90 -5.69 -6.57
CA SER A 223 16.21 -4.54 -5.95
C SER A 223 15.48 -4.96 -4.66
N ARG A 224 15.46 -4.06 -3.67
CA ARG A 224 14.89 -4.28 -2.33
C ARG A 224 14.01 -3.11 -1.92
N ILE A 225 12.79 -3.41 -1.47
CA ILE A 225 11.84 -2.43 -0.93
C ILE A 225 11.53 -2.84 0.52
N GLU A 226 11.95 -2.03 1.48
CA GLU A 226 11.98 -2.44 2.87
C GLU A 226 11.39 -1.39 3.81
N ARG A 227 10.50 -1.79 4.70
CA ARG A 227 10.05 -0.95 5.83
C ARG A 227 9.56 0.43 5.40
N LEU A 228 8.78 0.46 4.31
CA LEU A 228 8.10 1.66 3.86
C LEU A 228 6.67 1.73 4.39
N TRP A 229 6.21 2.95 4.62
CA TRP A 229 4.79 3.25 4.79
C TRP A 229 4.23 3.82 3.49
N LEU A 230 3.24 3.18 2.89
CA LEU A 230 2.57 3.61 1.66
C LEU A 230 1.10 3.90 1.96
N GLN A 231 0.60 5.06 1.54
CA GLN A 231 -0.80 5.44 1.75
C GLN A 231 -1.34 6.35 0.65
N HIS A 232 -2.63 6.27 0.34
CA HIS A 232 -3.34 7.16 -0.60
C HIS A 232 -2.77 7.20 -2.03
N HIS A 233 -2.37 6.02 -2.53
CA HIS A 233 -2.03 5.83 -3.94
C HIS A 233 -3.13 5.04 -4.65
N LYS A 234 -3.09 5.00 -5.98
CA LYS A 234 -3.95 4.07 -6.73
C LYS A 234 -3.56 2.64 -6.39
N VAL A 235 -2.30 2.31 -6.55
CA VAL A 235 -1.74 1.00 -6.20
C VAL A 235 -0.52 1.24 -5.30
N GLY A 236 -0.32 0.43 -4.27
CA GLY A 236 0.86 0.57 -3.42
C GLY A 236 2.14 0.31 -4.24
N LEU A 237 2.21 -0.88 -4.85
CA LEU A 237 3.30 -1.29 -5.74
C LEU A 237 2.75 -1.93 -7.02
N TRP A 238 3.08 -1.39 -8.20
CA TRP A 238 2.72 -1.98 -9.48
C TRP A 238 3.97 -2.29 -10.30
N PHE A 239 4.29 -3.57 -10.48
CA PHE A 239 5.44 -4.00 -11.25
C PHE A 239 5.03 -4.59 -12.59
N ASP A 240 5.62 -4.05 -13.67
CA ASP A 240 5.51 -4.65 -15.00
C ASP A 240 6.83 -5.37 -15.34
N GLY A 241 6.76 -6.64 -15.73
CA GLY A 241 7.90 -7.39 -16.24
C GLY A 241 7.97 -7.47 -17.78
N PRO A 242 9.04 -8.05 -18.35
CA PRO A 242 9.96 -8.97 -17.66
C PRO A 242 10.89 -8.30 -16.66
N MET A 243 10.92 -8.85 -15.45
CA MET A 243 11.87 -8.52 -14.39
C MET A 243 12.01 -9.69 -13.42
N GLN A 244 13.13 -9.74 -12.68
CA GLN A 244 13.35 -10.82 -11.72
C GLN A 244 14.08 -10.38 -10.45
N GLY A 245 13.86 -11.11 -9.36
CA GLY A 245 14.70 -11.06 -8.17
C GLY A 245 14.41 -9.90 -7.21
N ILE A 246 13.22 -9.29 -7.26
CA ILE A 246 12.83 -8.23 -6.32
C ILE A 246 12.47 -8.82 -4.95
N ARG A 247 12.92 -8.18 -3.87
CA ARG A 247 12.60 -8.55 -2.49
C ARG A 247 11.85 -7.42 -1.80
N ILE A 248 10.72 -7.73 -1.18
CA ILE A 248 9.85 -6.74 -0.53
C ILE A 248 9.54 -7.22 0.87
N THR A 249 9.80 -6.40 1.89
CA THR A 249 9.58 -6.82 3.28
C THR A 249 9.23 -5.68 4.23
N GLY A 250 8.41 -5.97 5.24
CA GLY A 250 8.16 -5.05 6.35
C GLY A 250 7.34 -3.82 5.97
N LEU A 251 6.58 -3.86 4.87
CA LEU A 251 5.80 -2.70 4.43
C LEU A 251 4.57 -2.50 5.30
N ARG A 252 4.08 -1.26 5.34
CA ARG A 252 2.77 -0.89 5.85
C ARG A 252 2.00 -0.17 4.74
N ILE A 253 0.94 -0.77 4.24
CA ILE A 253 0.17 -0.26 3.11
C ILE A 253 -1.25 -0.01 3.57
N PHE A 254 -1.70 1.23 3.47
CA PHE A 254 -3.02 1.65 3.92
C PHE A 254 -3.76 2.37 2.80
N ASP A 255 -5.07 2.21 2.71
CA ASP A 255 -5.97 3.10 1.98
C ASP A 255 -5.54 3.31 0.50
N MET A 256 -5.45 2.20 -0.24
CA MET A 256 -5.20 2.20 -1.68
C MET A 256 -6.52 2.25 -2.43
N THR A 257 -6.58 2.94 -3.57
CA THR A 257 -7.82 2.99 -4.38
C THR A 257 -8.01 1.76 -5.27
N ALA A 258 -6.96 0.94 -5.42
CA ALA A 258 -6.92 -0.37 -6.06
C ALA A 258 -6.01 -1.31 -5.25
N ASP A 259 -5.16 -2.10 -5.92
CA ASP A 259 -4.33 -3.14 -5.31
C ASP A 259 -3.33 -2.58 -4.27
N GLY A 260 -2.99 -3.40 -3.27
CA GLY A 260 -1.83 -3.11 -2.41
C GLY A 260 -0.51 -3.34 -3.14
N LEU A 261 -0.37 -4.50 -3.75
CA LEU A 261 0.74 -4.84 -4.64
C LEU A 261 0.24 -5.70 -5.80
N ASN A 262 0.73 -5.44 -7.02
CA ASN A 262 0.54 -6.33 -8.16
C ASN A 262 1.86 -6.63 -8.88
N PHE A 263 2.21 -7.91 -8.96
CA PHE A 263 3.24 -8.41 -9.88
C PHE A 263 2.58 -8.73 -11.22
N HIS A 264 2.67 -7.81 -12.17
CA HIS A 264 2.05 -7.93 -13.47
C HIS A 264 3.08 -8.35 -14.54
N ARG A 265 2.71 -9.37 -15.32
CA ARG A 265 3.36 -9.78 -16.58
C ARG A 265 4.85 -10.12 -16.47
N GLY A 266 5.20 -11.41 -16.49
CA GLY A 266 6.60 -11.84 -16.62
C GLY A 266 7.50 -11.46 -15.44
N VAL A 267 6.95 -11.27 -14.25
CA VAL A 267 7.71 -11.11 -13.01
C VAL A 267 8.14 -12.48 -12.49
N SER A 268 9.40 -12.62 -12.11
CA SER A 268 9.91 -13.89 -11.57
C SER A 268 10.83 -13.75 -10.36
N ASP A 269 10.94 -14.83 -9.58
CA ASP A 269 11.85 -14.93 -8.43
C ASP A 269 11.64 -13.77 -7.42
N ALA A 270 10.37 -13.46 -7.12
CA ALA A 270 9.96 -12.33 -6.30
C ALA A 270 9.37 -12.78 -4.96
N VAL A 271 9.51 -11.95 -3.93
CA VAL A 271 8.85 -12.17 -2.64
C VAL A 271 8.28 -10.87 -2.09
N ILE A 272 7.11 -10.97 -1.48
CA ILE A 272 6.64 -10.02 -0.48
C ILE A 272 6.40 -10.76 0.84
N GLU A 273 7.04 -10.27 1.90
CA GLU A 273 6.92 -10.88 3.22
C GLU A 273 6.82 -9.92 4.38
N ASN A 274 6.30 -10.41 5.51
CA ASN A 274 6.24 -9.69 6.79
C ASN A 274 5.63 -8.28 6.67
N SER A 275 4.66 -8.09 5.77
CA SER A 275 4.05 -6.80 5.49
C SER A 275 2.61 -6.73 5.98
N PHE A 276 2.17 -5.52 6.33
CA PHE A 276 0.84 -5.23 6.82
C PHE A 276 0.07 -4.40 5.80
N LEU A 277 -1.12 -4.84 5.43
CA LEU A 277 -1.99 -4.16 4.48
C LEU A 277 -3.40 -4.03 5.07
N ARG A 278 -3.98 -2.82 5.05
CA ARG A 278 -5.39 -2.63 5.42
C ARG A 278 -6.08 -1.62 4.52
N GLY A 279 -7.30 -1.94 4.07
CA GLY A 279 -8.13 -0.99 3.31
C GLY A 279 -7.69 -0.80 1.86
N THR A 280 -7.31 -1.86 1.14
CA THR A 280 -7.06 -1.78 -0.31
C THR A 280 -8.37 -1.76 -1.10
N GLY A 281 -8.42 -1.05 -2.22
CA GLY A 281 -9.59 -0.88 -3.07
C GLY A 281 -9.71 -1.90 -4.20
N ASP A 282 -8.86 -2.94 -4.17
CA ASP A 282 -8.86 -4.15 -4.99
C ASP A 282 -8.01 -5.21 -4.24
N ASP A 283 -7.53 -6.23 -4.97
CA ASP A 283 -6.65 -7.28 -4.44
C ASP A 283 -5.51 -6.71 -3.58
N ALA A 284 -5.45 -7.10 -2.31
CA ALA A 284 -4.41 -6.52 -1.45
C ALA A 284 -3.01 -6.95 -1.91
N LEU A 285 -2.85 -8.21 -2.29
CA LEU A 285 -1.64 -8.77 -2.89
C LEU A 285 -2.00 -9.59 -4.13
N ALA A 286 -1.41 -9.26 -5.28
CA ALA A 286 -1.72 -9.90 -6.54
C ALA A 286 -0.48 -10.33 -7.34
N ALA A 287 -0.61 -11.44 -8.06
CA ALA A 287 0.25 -11.79 -9.18
C ALA A 287 -0.62 -12.03 -10.42
N TRP A 288 -0.53 -11.13 -11.40
CA TRP A 288 -1.27 -11.25 -12.65
C TRP A 288 -0.35 -11.57 -13.83
N SER A 289 -0.43 -12.81 -14.32
CA SER A 289 0.34 -13.28 -15.48
C SER A 289 -0.28 -12.81 -16.81
N GLY A 290 -0.52 -11.52 -16.97
CA GLY A 290 -1.03 -10.93 -18.21
C GLY A 290 0.02 -11.04 -19.32
N GLU A 291 -0.32 -11.65 -20.46
CA GLU A 291 0.54 -11.88 -21.65
C GLU A 291 1.79 -12.77 -21.43
N GLN A 292 2.46 -12.66 -20.29
CA GLN A 292 3.67 -13.41 -19.94
C GLN A 292 3.53 -14.03 -18.55
N SER A 293 3.99 -15.28 -18.44
CA SER A 293 3.88 -16.07 -17.22
C SER A 293 4.74 -15.48 -16.10
N ASN A 294 4.13 -15.19 -14.96
CA ASN A 294 4.87 -14.99 -13.71
C ASN A 294 5.35 -16.34 -13.17
N ARG A 295 6.51 -16.38 -12.51
CA ARG A 295 7.08 -17.62 -11.96
C ARG A 295 7.79 -17.43 -10.62
N ASN A 296 7.67 -18.39 -9.71
CA ASN A 296 8.47 -18.40 -8.48
C ASN A 296 8.28 -17.12 -7.64
N ILE A 297 7.01 -16.78 -7.40
CA ILE A 297 6.59 -15.67 -6.55
C ILE A 297 6.13 -16.24 -5.21
N ALA A 298 6.54 -15.62 -4.12
CA ALA A 298 6.12 -15.98 -2.77
C ALA A 298 5.44 -14.81 -2.04
N PHE A 299 4.26 -15.08 -1.48
CA PHE A 299 3.55 -14.22 -0.55
C PHE A 299 3.62 -14.84 0.85
N ARG A 300 4.46 -14.29 1.74
CA ARG A 300 4.77 -14.93 3.04
C ARG A 300 4.50 -14.06 4.26
N ASN A 301 3.85 -14.60 5.29
CA ASN A 301 3.76 -13.96 6.61
C ASN A 301 3.20 -12.53 6.58
N ASN A 302 2.31 -12.23 5.62
CA ASN A 302 1.67 -10.93 5.52
C ASN A 302 0.37 -10.91 6.32
N THR A 303 -0.02 -9.74 6.79
CA THR A 303 -1.35 -9.51 7.38
C THR A 303 -2.13 -8.59 6.45
N VAL A 304 -3.23 -9.09 5.91
CA VAL A 304 -4.15 -8.40 5.00
C VAL A 304 -5.50 -8.28 5.67
N ILE A 305 -6.01 -7.06 5.83
CA ILE A 305 -7.28 -6.81 6.52
C ILE A 305 -8.15 -5.88 5.68
N ALA A 306 -9.44 -6.21 5.56
CA ALA A 306 -10.44 -5.36 4.94
C ALA A 306 -10.09 -4.83 3.53
N PRO A 307 -9.67 -5.69 2.56
CA PRO A 307 -9.75 -5.30 1.15
C PRO A 307 -11.22 -5.02 0.82
N VAL A 308 -11.49 -3.79 0.38
CA VAL A 308 -12.84 -3.27 0.13
C VAL A 308 -13.46 -3.91 -1.12
N LEU A 309 -12.63 -4.26 -2.09
CA LEU A 309 -13.01 -4.97 -3.32
C LEU A 309 -12.05 -6.14 -3.53
N ALA A 310 -12.56 -7.20 -4.17
CA ALA A 310 -11.78 -8.34 -4.62
C ALA A 310 -11.18 -9.13 -3.44
N ASN A 311 -9.93 -9.59 -3.56
CA ASN A 311 -9.40 -10.64 -2.71
C ASN A 311 -8.35 -10.11 -1.71
N GLY A 312 -8.07 -10.91 -0.68
CA GLY A 312 -6.88 -10.66 0.13
C GLY A 312 -5.58 -10.94 -0.64
N ILE A 313 -5.45 -12.15 -1.18
CA ILE A 313 -4.32 -12.56 -2.02
C ILE A 313 -4.85 -13.22 -3.29
N ALA A 314 -4.46 -12.73 -4.46
CA ALA A 314 -4.91 -13.25 -5.75
C ALA A 314 -3.75 -13.67 -6.65
N ILE A 315 -3.88 -14.86 -7.26
CA ILE A 315 -2.98 -15.34 -8.31
C ILE A 315 -3.82 -15.57 -9.56
N TYR A 316 -3.58 -14.75 -10.57
CA TYR A 316 -4.16 -14.92 -11.90
C TYR A 316 -3.13 -15.53 -12.83
N GLY A 317 -3.24 -16.85 -13.04
CA GLY A 317 -2.32 -17.60 -13.89
C GLY A 317 -0.89 -17.70 -13.36
N GLY A 318 0.05 -18.10 -14.22
CA GLY A 318 1.47 -18.22 -13.89
C GLY A 318 1.86 -19.62 -13.43
N ARG A 319 3.02 -19.74 -12.77
CA ARG A 319 3.54 -21.05 -12.34
C ARG A 319 4.43 -21.00 -11.11
N ASP A 320 4.47 -22.13 -10.40
CA ASP A 320 5.47 -22.39 -9.36
C ASP A 320 5.45 -21.33 -8.23
N MET A 321 4.29 -21.06 -7.61
CA MET A 321 4.13 -19.98 -6.60
C MET A 321 3.74 -20.49 -5.21
N GLU A 322 3.98 -19.66 -4.20
CA GLU A 322 3.67 -19.96 -2.80
C GLU A 322 2.88 -18.83 -2.14
N VAL A 323 1.83 -19.20 -1.40
CA VAL A 323 1.07 -18.33 -0.49
C VAL A 323 1.11 -18.98 0.88
N ARG A 324 1.93 -18.45 1.80
CA ARG A 324 2.22 -19.12 3.07
C ARG A 324 2.21 -18.24 4.30
N GLY A 325 1.64 -18.73 5.40
CA GLY A 325 1.76 -18.06 6.70
C GLY A 325 1.02 -16.73 6.80
N ASN A 326 0.12 -16.41 5.85
CA ASN A 326 -0.55 -15.11 5.81
C ASN A 326 -1.80 -15.13 6.69
N ILE A 327 -2.11 -13.97 7.28
CA ILE A 327 -3.42 -13.70 7.88
C ILE A 327 -4.21 -12.85 6.87
N VAL A 328 -5.39 -13.32 6.48
CA VAL A 328 -6.33 -12.56 5.65
C VAL A 328 -7.63 -12.44 6.41
N ALA A 329 -8.10 -11.21 6.61
CA ALA A 329 -9.32 -10.96 7.38
C ALA A 329 -10.26 -9.97 6.70
N ASP A 330 -11.57 -10.17 6.91
CA ASP A 330 -12.62 -9.17 6.68
C ASP A 330 -12.76 -8.69 5.22
N THR A 331 -12.64 -9.59 4.24
CA THR A 331 -12.84 -9.24 2.81
C THR A 331 -14.29 -8.83 2.54
N LEU A 332 -14.52 -7.76 1.78
CA LEU A 332 -15.85 -7.14 1.71
C LEU A 332 -16.73 -7.62 0.54
N THR A 333 -16.28 -7.51 -0.72
CA THR A 333 -17.13 -7.83 -1.89
C THR A 333 -16.34 -8.27 -3.12
N GLN A 334 -16.95 -9.08 -3.99
CA GLN A 334 -16.41 -9.52 -5.28
C GLN A 334 -15.06 -10.28 -5.20
N GLY A 335 -14.76 -10.87 -4.05
CA GLY A 335 -13.61 -11.73 -3.86
C GLY A 335 -13.59 -12.46 -2.51
N GLY A 336 -12.56 -13.27 -2.33
CA GLY A 336 -12.36 -14.14 -1.18
C GLY A 336 -11.11 -13.77 -0.39
N GLY A 337 -10.69 -14.67 0.51
CA GLY A 337 -9.43 -14.53 1.22
C GLY A 337 -8.24 -14.77 0.29
N ILE A 338 -8.14 -15.99 -0.24
CA ILE A 338 -7.12 -16.39 -1.21
C ILE A 338 -7.80 -16.86 -2.49
N HIS A 339 -7.36 -16.32 -3.63
CA HIS A 339 -7.88 -16.65 -4.95
C HIS A 339 -6.80 -17.18 -5.88
N LEU A 340 -7.05 -18.33 -6.50
CA LEU A 340 -6.24 -18.85 -7.60
C LEU A 340 -7.16 -19.01 -8.82
N GLY A 341 -6.91 -18.25 -9.88
CA GLY A 341 -7.82 -18.18 -11.01
C GLY A 341 -7.14 -18.16 -12.37
N ASN A 342 -7.74 -18.86 -13.34
CA ASN A 342 -7.52 -18.62 -14.76
C ASN A 342 -8.61 -17.66 -15.25
N ARG A 343 -8.38 -16.37 -15.06
CA ARG A 343 -9.23 -15.29 -15.58
C ARG A 343 -8.38 -14.12 -16.05
N PHE A 344 -9.02 -13.13 -16.65
CA PHE A 344 -8.37 -11.93 -17.18
C PHE A 344 -7.35 -12.21 -18.30
N LYS A 345 -7.61 -13.24 -19.11
CA LYS A 345 -6.72 -13.66 -20.21
C LYS A 345 -5.27 -13.91 -19.74
N ALA A 346 -5.09 -14.26 -18.47
CA ALA A 346 -3.79 -14.58 -17.91
C ALA A 346 -3.22 -15.85 -18.57
N VAL A 347 -1.89 -15.96 -18.64
CA VAL A 347 -1.22 -17.22 -18.97
C VAL A 347 -1.62 -18.25 -17.92
N PRO A 348 -2.29 -19.37 -18.28
CA PRO A 348 -2.92 -20.25 -17.31
C PRO A 348 -1.99 -20.82 -16.23
N LEU A 349 -2.56 -21.11 -15.06
CA LEU A 349 -1.90 -21.77 -13.94
C LEU A 349 -1.27 -23.10 -14.40
N ALA A 350 0.04 -23.24 -14.18
CA ALA A 350 0.81 -24.44 -14.49
C ALA A 350 1.87 -24.73 -13.40
N GLY A 351 2.43 -25.94 -13.38
CA GLY A 351 3.42 -26.30 -12.36
C GLY A 351 2.79 -26.54 -11.00
N ARG A 352 3.45 -26.11 -9.91
CA ARG A 352 3.04 -26.38 -8.53
C ARG A 352 2.71 -25.11 -7.75
N PHE A 353 1.63 -25.10 -6.99
CA PHE A 353 1.26 -24.01 -6.09
C PHE A 353 1.14 -24.54 -4.67
N ALA A 354 1.78 -23.87 -3.72
CA ALA A 354 1.64 -24.18 -2.31
C ALA A 354 0.79 -23.09 -1.63
N VAL A 355 -0.34 -23.48 -1.05
CA VAL A 355 -1.21 -22.62 -0.24
C VAL A 355 -1.24 -23.21 1.16
N ALA A 356 -0.30 -22.78 2.01
CA ALA A 356 -0.01 -23.47 3.28
C ALA A 356 -0.04 -22.53 4.49
N ASP A 357 -0.49 -23.02 5.65
CA ASP A 357 -0.35 -22.32 6.94
C ASP A 357 -1.00 -20.91 6.96
N ASN A 358 -2.03 -20.66 6.15
CA ASN A 358 -2.72 -19.37 6.10
C ASN A 358 -3.93 -19.36 7.04
N LEU A 359 -4.16 -18.24 7.72
CA LEU A 359 -5.34 -18.00 8.54
C LEU A 359 -6.31 -17.06 7.82
N LEU A 360 -7.48 -17.58 7.45
CA LEU A 360 -8.54 -16.82 6.78
C LEU A 360 -9.69 -16.57 7.77
N LEU A 361 -9.93 -15.30 8.13
CA LEU A 361 -10.90 -14.89 9.14
C LEU A 361 -11.99 -14.04 8.49
N ARG A 362 -13.26 -14.48 8.55
CA ARG A 362 -14.39 -13.73 7.97
C ARG A 362 -14.08 -13.31 6.52
N SER A 363 -13.47 -14.22 5.76
CA SER A 363 -13.12 -14.03 4.35
C SER A 363 -14.11 -14.76 3.45
N GLY A 364 -14.28 -14.26 2.23
CA GLY A 364 -15.38 -14.64 1.35
C GLY A 364 -16.44 -13.54 1.29
N SER A 365 -17.22 -13.55 0.23
CA SER A 365 -18.25 -12.53 0.01
C SER A 365 -19.36 -13.07 -0.90
N PHE A 366 -20.47 -12.36 -0.98
CA PHE A 366 -21.42 -12.56 -2.08
C PHE A 366 -21.00 -11.67 -3.25
N ASP A 367 -20.87 -12.25 -4.45
CA ASP A 367 -20.62 -11.45 -5.65
C ASP A 367 -21.95 -10.90 -6.21
N PRO A 368 -22.17 -9.58 -6.21
CA PRO A 368 -23.42 -8.98 -6.69
C PRO A 368 -23.60 -9.07 -8.21
N ASN A 369 -22.52 -9.26 -8.99
CA ASN A 369 -22.56 -9.35 -10.44
C ASN A 369 -22.88 -10.78 -10.88
N TRP A 370 -22.12 -11.74 -10.35
CA TRP A 370 -22.24 -13.17 -10.70
C TRP A 370 -23.34 -13.88 -9.90
N ARG A 371 -23.82 -13.26 -8.82
CA ARG A 371 -24.92 -13.72 -7.95
C ARG A 371 -24.66 -15.09 -7.32
N HIS A 372 -23.42 -15.33 -6.91
CA HIS A 372 -23.05 -16.51 -6.13
C HIS A 372 -22.15 -16.14 -4.95
N GLY A 373 -22.04 -17.04 -3.98
CA GLY A 373 -21.06 -16.93 -2.90
C GLY A 373 -19.64 -17.19 -3.40
N ILE A 374 -18.69 -16.41 -2.93
CA ILE A 374 -17.25 -16.62 -3.05
C ILE A 374 -16.74 -17.09 -1.70
N GLY A 375 -16.03 -18.22 -1.69
CA GLY A 375 -15.46 -18.79 -0.46
C GLY A 375 -14.22 -18.04 0.03
N ALA A 376 -13.81 -18.32 1.27
CA ALA A 376 -12.56 -17.82 1.84
C ALA A 376 -11.35 -18.24 0.99
N LEU A 377 -11.35 -19.48 0.48
CA LEU A 377 -10.42 -19.97 -0.54
C LEU A 377 -11.22 -20.20 -1.83
N TRP A 378 -10.79 -19.59 -2.94
CA TRP A 378 -11.53 -19.59 -4.19
C TRP A 378 -10.67 -19.99 -5.39
N PHE A 379 -10.99 -21.14 -5.98
CA PHE A 379 -10.44 -21.59 -7.25
C PHE A 379 -11.40 -21.27 -8.38
N TYR A 380 -10.92 -20.65 -9.47
CA TYR A 380 -11.79 -20.29 -10.59
C TYR A 380 -11.17 -20.51 -11.97
N ALA A 381 -11.71 -21.47 -12.71
CA ALA A 381 -11.30 -21.83 -14.07
C ALA A 381 -12.21 -21.14 -15.11
N LEU A 382 -12.20 -19.80 -15.18
CA LEU A 382 -13.10 -19.05 -16.06
C LEU A 382 -12.67 -19.14 -17.53
N ASP A 383 -11.43 -18.76 -17.82
CA ASP A 383 -10.90 -18.65 -19.19
C ASP A 383 -10.23 -19.97 -19.64
N ALA A 384 -9.76 -20.80 -18.70
CA ALA A 384 -9.06 -22.05 -18.99
C ALA A 384 -9.10 -23.03 -17.80
N PRO A 385 -9.02 -24.36 -18.04
CA PRO A 385 -8.89 -25.37 -16.98
C PRO A 385 -7.68 -25.12 -16.08
N ILE A 386 -7.81 -25.38 -14.78
CA ILE A 386 -6.67 -25.36 -13.84
C ILE A 386 -5.96 -26.73 -13.95
N ALA A 387 -4.81 -26.75 -14.63
CA ALA A 387 -3.98 -27.95 -14.80
C ALA A 387 -2.81 -28.03 -13.80
N ALA A 388 -2.62 -26.99 -12.98
CA ALA A 388 -1.58 -26.94 -11.96
C ALA A 388 -1.85 -27.91 -10.81
N ALA A 389 -0.77 -28.42 -10.19
CA ALA A 389 -0.85 -29.08 -8.90
C ALA A 389 -0.98 -28.01 -7.80
N ILE A 390 -2.06 -28.05 -7.02
CA ILE A 390 -2.30 -27.10 -5.92
C ILE A 390 -2.33 -27.90 -4.62
N ASP A 391 -1.33 -27.68 -3.77
CA ASP A 391 -1.26 -28.26 -2.44
C ASP A 391 -1.83 -27.25 -1.43
N VAL A 392 -2.94 -27.62 -0.79
CA VAL A 392 -3.55 -26.85 0.29
C VAL A 392 -3.25 -27.56 1.61
N ALA A 393 -2.59 -26.89 2.55
CA ALA A 393 -2.12 -27.49 3.80
C ALA A 393 -2.32 -26.58 5.03
#